data_AF-A0A847LFR1-F1
#
_entry.id   AF-A0A847LFR1-F1
#
_cell.length_a   1.000
_cell.length_b   1.000
_cell.length_c   1.000
_cell.angle_alpha   90.00
_cell.angle_beta   90.00
_cell.angle_gamma   90.00
#
_symmetry.space_group_name_H-M   'P 1'
#
loop_
_entity.id
_entity.type
_entity.pdbx_description
1 polymer ?
#
loop_
_entity_poly.entity_id
_entity_poly.type
_entity_poly.pdbx_seq_one_letter_code
_entity_poly.pdbx_strand_id
1 'polypeptide(L)'
;MNQIPERDFARSPVPFKWQMPITLTAAEGFSITVGGAEKVILEAHLHDDGARVRLIGRRHRHWGTAEPAAAHWEMVIRLRPPVGIWSSRGFPPPSHLFEAKPPATDPLDRMFAPAWRMAAALCLPKPRSADALESIAAVRAALGRVQEHLRERMVPTARQAACLFPAPGPLRWEVYQMAADDPTGRVAQLAHTCPGVLLLALHQGPCRGRLPPALKALIVSGARLGAVIDQVVTAWSRQVVTDAREIEAMRVLVIRAGPWVPPDVLWDGRVGNLVPEDIPGNRGDNRIWFVILRQAAGIISGRVSPQWESDFLSFVSRHAGTLYSAAAAWDTHWVDFPPFDPQALSGEQDREVLLLGEMFSELLDYLQFTRRCPGRATNPELLIEDCRTWHAAGRFAQRNLSPDQPLAPGPTKGFPTWLEKEEQVRFLPTVQDLIDESSTMHHCVASHAARAMTGEIQIFHGSFHGEQVTIEITCASGAPVLREAKGIRNVHPSPHAQQGITRWLDALRQFVATTQHGAPVEESPQG
;
A
#
# COMPACT_ATOMS: atom_id res chain seq x y z
N MET A 1 59.99 -59.03 -32.41
CA MET A 1 59.02 -59.44 -31.37
C MET A 1 59.18 -58.47 -30.20
N ASN A 2 58.26 -57.52 -30.06
CA ASN A 2 57.76 -56.92 -28.81
C ASN A 2 56.85 -55.73 -29.16
N GLN A 3 55.60 -55.84 -28.73
CA GLN A 3 54.50 -54.90 -28.92
C GLN A 3 54.73 -53.63 -28.06
N ILE A 4 54.32 -52.47 -28.58
CA ILE A 4 54.11 -51.24 -27.80
C ILE A 4 52.60 -50.94 -27.82
N PRO A 5 51.95 -50.71 -26.67
CA PRO A 5 50.49 -50.72 -26.56
C PRO A 5 49.85 -49.37 -26.94
N GLU A 6 48.61 -49.46 -27.43
CA GLU A 6 47.65 -48.37 -27.52
C GLU A 6 47.50 -47.64 -26.18
N ARG A 7 47.51 -46.30 -26.22
CA ARG A 7 47.06 -45.45 -25.11
C ARG A 7 45.92 -44.56 -25.57
N ASP A 8 44.76 -44.80 -24.99
CA ASP A 8 43.60 -43.93 -24.96
C ASP A 8 43.97 -42.53 -24.44
N PHE A 9 43.71 -41.49 -25.25
CA PHE A 9 43.67 -40.10 -24.81
C PHE A 9 42.21 -39.69 -24.55
N ALA A 10 41.71 -40.02 -23.36
CA ALA A 10 40.59 -39.26 -22.79
C ALA A 10 41.11 -37.86 -22.40
N ARG A 11 40.81 -36.85 -23.23
CA ARG A 11 41.17 -35.44 -22.95
C ARG A 11 40.28 -34.90 -21.81
N SER A 12 40.91 -34.58 -20.69
CA SER A 12 40.30 -33.87 -19.55
C SER A 12 39.91 -32.44 -19.94
N PRO A 13 38.78 -31.86 -19.46
CA PRO A 13 38.40 -30.48 -19.75
C PRO A 13 39.42 -29.50 -19.16
N VAL A 14 39.89 -28.57 -19.99
CA VAL A 14 40.86 -27.53 -19.62
C VAL A 14 40.29 -26.64 -18.50
N PRO A 15 41.02 -26.39 -17.40
CA PRO A 15 40.53 -25.55 -16.30
C PRO A 15 40.45 -24.07 -16.71
N PHE A 16 39.29 -23.45 -16.48
CA PHE A 16 39.10 -22.00 -16.58
C PHE A 16 39.67 -21.33 -15.32
N LYS A 17 40.47 -20.27 -15.47
CA LYS A 17 40.91 -19.42 -14.35
C LYS A 17 40.13 -18.11 -14.41
N TRP A 18 39.22 -17.92 -13.45
CA TRP A 18 38.46 -16.69 -13.24
C TRP A 18 39.11 -15.85 -12.15
N GLN A 19 39.26 -14.54 -12.39
CA GLN A 19 39.58 -13.56 -11.37
C GLN A 19 38.69 -12.33 -11.62
N MET A 20 37.64 -12.16 -10.81
CA MET A 20 36.92 -10.89 -10.71
C MET A 20 37.37 -10.16 -9.44
N PRO A 21 37.45 -8.83 -9.45
CA PRO A 21 37.42 -8.07 -8.21
C PRO A 21 36.07 -8.28 -7.51
N ILE A 22 36.12 -8.37 -6.18
CA ILE A 22 34.99 -8.78 -5.31
C ILE A 22 33.92 -7.67 -5.19
N THR A 23 34.16 -6.49 -5.77
CA THR A 23 33.26 -5.32 -5.69
C THR A 23 33.40 -4.52 -6.98
N LEU A 24 32.30 -4.29 -7.71
CA LEU A 24 32.29 -3.40 -8.89
C LEU A 24 31.87 -2.00 -8.43
N THR A 25 32.80 -1.04 -8.43
CA THR A 25 32.48 0.39 -8.33
C THR A 25 32.28 0.99 -9.73
N ALA A 26 31.74 2.21 -9.83
CA ALA A 26 31.44 2.83 -11.12
C ALA A 26 32.68 2.91 -12.04
N ALA A 27 32.57 2.28 -13.22
CA ALA A 27 33.58 2.17 -14.27
C ALA A 27 34.80 1.30 -13.95
N GLU A 28 34.61 -0.03 -13.89
CA GLU A 28 35.71 -0.99 -13.84
C GLU A 28 35.76 -1.87 -15.09
N GLY A 29 36.95 -1.95 -15.70
CA GLY A 29 37.25 -2.89 -16.78
C GLY A 29 37.66 -4.25 -16.24
N PHE A 30 37.09 -5.33 -16.79
CA PHE A 30 37.48 -6.69 -16.45
C PHE A 30 37.72 -7.53 -17.70
N SER A 31 38.62 -8.51 -17.62
CA SER A 31 38.96 -9.35 -18.77
C SER A 31 38.56 -10.80 -18.56
N ILE A 32 37.91 -11.40 -19.55
CA ILE A 32 37.54 -12.82 -19.58
C ILE A 32 38.46 -13.54 -20.56
N THR A 33 39.06 -14.65 -20.14
CA THR A 33 39.78 -15.54 -21.07
C THR A 33 38.85 -16.65 -21.55
N VAL A 34 38.69 -16.76 -22.86
CA VAL A 34 37.83 -17.75 -23.52
C VAL A 34 38.72 -18.78 -24.22
N GLY A 35 38.47 -20.07 -23.95
CA GLY A 35 39.14 -21.17 -24.66
C GLY A 35 40.66 -21.27 -24.48
N GLY A 36 41.24 -20.72 -23.41
CA GLY A 36 42.67 -20.84 -23.09
C GLY A 36 43.64 -20.02 -23.96
N ALA A 37 43.21 -19.58 -25.16
CA ALA A 37 44.04 -18.91 -26.16
C ALA A 37 43.64 -17.45 -26.47
N GLU A 38 42.41 -17.04 -26.12
CA GLU A 38 41.90 -15.68 -26.38
C GLU A 38 41.51 -14.96 -25.09
N LYS A 39 42.05 -13.75 -24.90
CA LYS A 39 41.66 -12.83 -23.83
C LYS A 39 40.75 -11.76 -24.40
N VAL A 40 39.51 -11.73 -23.93
CA VAL A 40 38.49 -10.72 -24.25
C VAL A 40 38.46 -9.70 -23.12
N ILE A 41 38.51 -8.41 -23.45
CA ILE A 41 38.50 -7.32 -22.46
C ILE A 41 37.14 -6.62 -22.53
N LEU A 42 36.42 -6.62 -21.41
CA LEU A 42 35.11 -5.99 -21.26
C LEU A 42 35.23 -4.81 -20.28
N GLU A 43 34.47 -3.76 -20.51
CA GLU A 43 34.37 -2.60 -19.64
C GLU A 43 32.94 -2.46 -19.17
N ALA A 44 32.69 -2.42 -17.86
CA ALA A 44 31.34 -2.32 -17.32
C ALA A 44 31.12 -1.01 -16.55
N HIS A 45 30.05 -0.31 -16.89
CA HIS A 45 29.58 0.89 -16.21
C HIS A 45 28.25 0.61 -15.52
N LEU A 46 28.14 0.95 -14.24
CA LEU A 46 26.90 0.89 -13.46
C LEU A 46 26.16 2.22 -13.55
N HIS A 47 24.84 2.16 -13.74
CA HIS A 47 23.92 3.29 -13.77
C HIS A 47 22.67 2.95 -12.94
N ASP A 48 21.88 3.98 -12.59
CA ASP A 48 20.60 3.81 -11.87
C ASP A 48 19.59 2.92 -12.61
N ASP A 49 19.80 2.74 -13.92
CA ASP A 49 18.97 1.93 -14.79
C ASP A 49 19.57 0.57 -15.20
N GLY A 50 20.70 0.17 -14.60
CA GLY A 50 21.37 -1.10 -14.85
C GLY A 50 22.87 -0.97 -15.11
N ALA A 51 23.52 -2.08 -15.47
CA ALA A 51 24.90 -2.07 -15.95
C ALA A 51 24.97 -2.07 -17.49
N ARG A 52 25.99 -1.40 -18.02
CA ARG A 52 26.38 -1.34 -19.43
C ARG A 52 27.73 -1.98 -19.61
N VAL A 53 27.83 -3.00 -20.46
CA VAL A 53 29.10 -3.71 -20.71
C VAL A 53 29.55 -3.51 -22.15
N ARG A 54 30.72 -2.90 -22.34
CA ARG A 54 31.36 -2.63 -23.62
C ARG A 54 32.49 -3.63 -23.88
N LEU A 55 32.58 -4.19 -25.08
CA LEU A 55 33.77 -4.93 -25.51
C LEU A 55 34.85 -3.94 -25.96
N ILE A 56 35.97 -3.88 -25.25
CA ILE A 56 37.03 -2.91 -25.55
C ILE A 56 38.26 -3.54 -26.21
N GLY A 57 38.37 -4.87 -26.26
CA GLY A 57 39.43 -5.50 -27.04
C GLY A 57 39.47 -7.03 -27.03
N ARG A 58 40.26 -7.58 -27.96
CA ARG A 58 40.65 -8.99 -28.04
C ARG A 58 42.17 -9.09 -28.07
N ARG A 59 42.76 -10.01 -27.31
CA ARG A 59 44.19 -10.34 -27.36
C ARG A 59 44.38 -11.85 -27.47
N HIS A 60 45.04 -12.31 -28.53
CA HIS A 60 45.56 -13.67 -28.59
C HIS A 60 46.78 -13.80 -27.66
N ARG A 61 46.88 -14.91 -26.94
CA ARG A 61 47.96 -15.14 -25.96
C ARG A 61 49.37 -15.30 -26.56
N HIS A 62 49.50 -15.48 -27.88
CA HIS A 62 50.74 -15.98 -28.49
C HIS A 62 51.44 -15.07 -29.51
N TRP A 63 51.12 -13.78 -29.60
CA TRP A 63 51.82 -12.90 -30.55
C TRP A 63 52.46 -11.70 -29.84
N GLY A 64 53.77 -11.53 -30.08
CA GLY A 64 54.56 -10.40 -29.61
C GLY A 64 54.11 -9.08 -30.26
N THR A 65 54.00 -8.05 -29.42
CA THR A 65 54.14 -6.60 -29.68
C THR A 65 53.43 -5.94 -30.88
N ALA A 66 52.59 -6.61 -31.66
CA ALA A 66 51.72 -5.91 -32.61
C ALA A 66 50.55 -5.25 -31.85
N GLU A 67 50.34 -3.96 -32.07
CA GLU A 67 49.17 -3.23 -31.58
C GLU A 67 47.88 -3.99 -31.91
N PRO A 68 46.93 -4.09 -30.96
CA PRO A 68 45.66 -4.73 -31.24
C PRO A 68 45.00 -3.99 -32.41
N ALA A 69 44.66 -4.72 -33.48
CA ALA A 69 43.72 -4.20 -34.46
C ALA A 69 42.43 -3.89 -33.69
N ALA A 70 42.20 -2.60 -33.42
CA ALA A 70 41.08 -2.13 -32.63
C ALA A 70 39.82 -2.26 -33.47
N ALA A 71 39.24 -3.46 -33.46
CA ALA A 71 37.89 -3.69 -33.91
C ALA A 71 36.97 -3.02 -32.87
N HIS A 72 36.67 -1.73 -33.07
CA HIS A 72 35.74 -0.97 -32.24
C HIS A 72 34.32 -1.43 -32.55
N TRP A 73 33.82 -2.39 -31.76
CA TRP A 73 32.41 -2.76 -31.77
C TRP A 73 31.81 -2.39 -30.42
N GLU A 74 30.79 -1.53 -30.44
CA GLU A 74 30.05 -1.18 -29.24
C GLU A 74 28.83 -2.11 -29.13
N MET A 75 28.87 -3.01 -28.16
CA MET A 75 27.68 -3.75 -27.73
C MET A 75 27.20 -3.07 -26.45
N VAL A 76 26.04 -2.39 -26.49
CA VAL A 76 25.44 -1.79 -25.30
C VAL A 76 24.43 -2.77 -24.71
N ILE A 77 24.84 -3.52 -23.68
CA ILE A 77 23.90 -4.35 -22.90
C ILE A 77 23.31 -3.46 -21.80
N ARG A 78 22.03 -3.09 -21.84
CA ARG A 78 21.36 -2.40 -20.72
C ARG A 78 20.61 -3.41 -19.86
N LEU A 79 20.97 -3.52 -18.58
CA LEU A 79 20.36 -4.48 -17.66
C LEU A 79 19.28 -3.84 -16.77
N ARG A 80 18.03 -3.72 -17.26
CA ARG A 80 16.86 -3.54 -16.38
C ARG A 80 16.21 -4.88 -16.06
N PRO A 81 15.71 -5.16 -14.85
CA PRO A 81 15.00 -6.41 -14.57
C PRO A 81 13.66 -6.51 -15.32
N PRO A 82 13.40 -7.56 -16.12
CA PRO A 82 14.39 -8.33 -16.89
C PRO A 82 14.36 -8.10 -18.44
N VAL A 83 15.38 -7.37 -18.91
CA VAL A 83 16.07 -7.33 -20.21
C VAL A 83 15.22 -7.15 -21.48
N GLY A 84 15.15 -5.91 -21.98
CA GLY A 84 14.88 -5.59 -23.38
C GLY A 84 16.14 -5.08 -24.08
N ILE A 85 16.48 -5.66 -25.24
CA ILE A 85 17.58 -5.19 -26.10
C ILE A 85 17.01 -4.15 -27.07
N TRP A 86 17.60 -2.96 -27.13
CA TRP A 86 17.21 -1.89 -28.07
C TRP A 86 18.39 -1.50 -28.97
N SER A 87 18.13 -1.35 -30.27
CA SER A 87 19.02 -0.68 -31.21
C SER A 87 18.49 0.74 -31.47
N SER A 88 19.38 1.69 -31.77
CA SER A 88 19.04 3.10 -31.91
C SER A 88 18.16 3.38 -33.15
N ARG A 89 16.83 3.31 -33.00
CA ARG A 89 15.80 4.08 -33.75
C ARG A 89 14.37 3.78 -33.19
N GLY A 90 13.77 4.77 -32.51
CA GLY A 90 12.31 4.93 -32.27
C GLY A 90 11.60 4.01 -31.23
N PHE A 91 10.91 4.61 -30.24
CA PHE A 91 10.16 4.00 -29.11
C PHE A 91 8.88 3.19 -29.49
N PRO A 92 8.38 2.25 -28.64
CA PRO A 92 7.34 2.51 -27.59
C PRO A 92 7.59 1.81 -26.18
N PRO A 93 6.73 1.98 -25.13
CA PRO A 93 7.06 1.91 -23.69
C PRO A 93 6.95 0.48 -23.05
N PRO A 94 7.06 0.27 -21.71
CA PRO A 94 7.51 -1.00 -21.12
C PRO A 94 6.40 -2.07 -21.03
N SER A 95 6.32 -2.95 -22.02
CA SER A 95 5.39 -4.09 -22.04
C SER A 95 6.05 -5.45 -22.33
N HIS A 96 7.37 -5.55 -22.25
CA HIS A 96 8.10 -6.77 -22.62
C HIS A 96 9.05 -7.23 -21.51
N LEU A 97 8.54 -8.04 -20.58
CA LEU A 97 9.37 -8.63 -19.51
C LEU A 97 9.32 -10.16 -19.42
N PHE A 98 8.59 -10.85 -20.31
CA PHE A 98 8.54 -12.32 -20.32
C PHE A 98 8.33 -12.76 -21.78
N GLU A 99 9.25 -13.53 -22.39
CA GLU A 99 9.06 -14.98 -22.55
C GLU A 99 10.25 -15.72 -23.21
N ALA A 100 10.25 -17.05 -23.07
CA ALA A 100 10.30 -17.94 -24.24
C ALA A 100 9.57 -19.29 -23.99
N LYS A 101 8.58 -19.61 -24.84
CA LYS A 101 8.14 -20.97 -25.21
C LYS A 101 7.84 -21.01 -26.74
N PRO A 102 7.68 -22.20 -27.37
CA PRO A 102 8.23 -22.52 -28.70
C PRO A 102 7.43 -21.96 -29.89
N PRO A 103 8.02 -21.92 -31.12
CA PRO A 103 7.65 -20.95 -32.16
C PRO A 103 6.39 -21.36 -32.92
N ALA A 104 5.47 -20.43 -33.12
CA ALA A 104 4.40 -20.55 -34.10
C ALA A 104 4.24 -19.26 -34.93
N THR A 105 4.71 -19.35 -36.18
CA THR A 105 4.23 -18.72 -37.43
C THR A 105 4.05 -17.20 -37.57
N ASP A 106 4.32 -16.35 -36.58
CA ASP A 106 4.38 -14.89 -36.81
C ASP A 106 5.74 -14.48 -37.44
N PRO A 107 5.78 -13.76 -38.59
CA PRO A 107 7.03 -13.26 -39.19
C PRO A 107 7.90 -12.39 -38.28
N LEU A 108 7.34 -11.82 -37.20
CA LEU A 108 8.07 -11.04 -36.19
C LEU A 108 8.69 -11.87 -35.06
N ASP A 109 8.34 -13.16 -34.92
CA ASP A 109 8.94 -14.08 -33.94
C ASP A 109 10.36 -14.57 -34.32
N ARG A 110 10.93 -14.03 -35.41
CA ARG A 110 12.28 -14.32 -35.88
C ARG A 110 13.40 -13.57 -35.13
N MET A 111 13.17 -13.00 -33.94
CA MET A 111 14.16 -12.08 -33.34
C MET A 111 14.96 -12.61 -32.13
N PHE A 112 14.44 -13.51 -31.29
CA PHE A 112 15.17 -13.88 -30.05
C PHE A 112 16.17 -15.04 -30.20
N ALA A 113 15.94 -16.00 -31.10
CA ALA A 113 16.95 -17.00 -31.46
C ALA A 113 17.90 -16.52 -32.59
N PRO A 114 17.44 -15.74 -33.60
CA PRO A 114 18.29 -15.28 -34.67
C PRO A 114 19.15 -14.06 -34.34
N ALA A 115 18.76 -13.06 -33.55
CA ALA A 115 19.64 -11.90 -33.33
C ALA A 115 20.97 -12.28 -32.66
N TRP A 116 20.95 -13.28 -31.76
CA TRP A 116 22.16 -13.83 -31.13
C TRP A 116 22.86 -14.89 -31.98
N ARG A 117 22.14 -15.70 -32.77
CA ARG A 117 22.74 -16.57 -33.80
C ARG A 117 23.34 -15.76 -34.95
N MET A 118 22.81 -14.58 -35.24
CA MET A 118 23.22 -13.67 -36.29
C MET A 118 24.37 -12.82 -35.79
N ALA A 119 24.40 -12.38 -34.52
CA ALA A 119 25.62 -11.87 -33.91
C ALA A 119 26.71 -12.95 -33.82
N ALA A 120 26.40 -14.19 -33.44
CA ALA A 120 27.37 -15.29 -33.44
C ALA A 120 27.78 -15.76 -34.86
N ALA A 121 26.91 -15.65 -35.87
CA ALA A 121 27.18 -16.03 -37.26
C ALA A 121 27.79 -14.90 -38.11
N LEU A 122 27.57 -13.63 -37.73
CA LEU A 122 28.18 -12.45 -38.33
C LEU A 122 29.51 -12.07 -37.64
N CYS A 123 29.70 -12.42 -36.36
CA CYS A 123 30.90 -12.08 -35.57
C CYS A 123 31.88 -13.23 -35.35
N LEU A 124 31.63 -14.42 -35.89
CA LEU A 124 32.60 -15.51 -35.92
C LEU A 124 32.84 -15.91 -37.38
N PRO A 125 34.10 -16.00 -37.83
CA PRO A 125 34.37 -16.58 -39.15
C PRO A 125 33.70 -17.95 -39.21
N LYS A 126 33.07 -18.28 -40.36
CA LYS A 126 32.55 -19.63 -40.61
C LYS A 126 33.61 -20.63 -40.12
N PRO A 127 33.27 -21.52 -39.17
CA PRO A 127 34.26 -22.40 -38.56
C PRO A 127 34.92 -23.20 -39.68
N ARG A 128 36.19 -22.89 -39.97
CA ARG A 128 36.97 -23.59 -41.01
C ARG A 128 37.51 -24.94 -40.50
N SER A 129 37.43 -25.18 -39.19
CA SER A 129 37.88 -26.39 -38.51
C SER A 129 36.97 -26.74 -37.33
N ALA A 130 37.04 -28.00 -36.87
CA ALA A 130 36.30 -28.50 -35.72
C ALA A 130 36.60 -27.74 -34.40
N ASP A 131 37.82 -27.20 -34.26
CA ASP A 131 38.25 -26.44 -33.07
C ASP A 131 37.45 -25.14 -32.86
N ALA A 132 36.94 -24.53 -33.94
CA ALA A 132 36.12 -23.33 -33.86
C ALA A 132 34.70 -23.62 -33.32
N LEU A 133 34.18 -24.84 -33.48
CA LEU A 133 32.89 -25.26 -32.89
C LEU A 133 33.01 -25.45 -31.36
N GLU A 134 34.15 -25.95 -30.87
CA GLU A 134 34.44 -26.01 -29.43
C GLU A 134 34.49 -24.60 -28.79
N SER A 135 35.01 -23.60 -29.52
CA SER A 135 35.02 -22.21 -29.06
C SER A 135 33.62 -21.62 -28.86
N ILE A 136 32.67 -21.96 -29.74
CA ILE A 136 31.27 -21.51 -29.65
C ILE A 136 30.56 -22.16 -28.46
N ALA A 137 30.78 -23.47 -28.25
CA ALA A 137 30.24 -24.17 -27.09
C ALA A 137 30.79 -23.59 -25.77
N ALA A 138 32.10 -23.29 -25.72
CA ALA A 138 32.73 -22.65 -24.57
C ALA A 138 32.20 -21.23 -24.30
N VAL A 139 31.98 -20.42 -25.35
CA VAL A 139 31.36 -19.10 -25.23
C VAL A 139 29.92 -19.22 -24.70
N ARG A 140 29.12 -20.14 -25.24
CA ARG A 140 27.75 -20.40 -24.73
C ARG A 140 27.75 -20.84 -23.27
N ALA A 141 28.66 -21.73 -22.87
CA ALA A 141 28.80 -22.16 -21.49
C ALA A 141 29.22 -21.01 -20.56
N ALA A 142 30.14 -20.15 -21.00
CA ALA A 142 30.57 -18.97 -20.24
C ALA A 142 29.42 -17.95 -20.07
N LEU A 143 28.64 -17.72 -21.13
CA LEU A 143 27.46 -16.86 -21.08
C LEU A 143 26.37 -17.45 -20.18
N GLY A 144 26.17 -18.77 -20.21
CA GLY A 144 25.29 -19.49 -19.29
C GLY A 144 25.68 -19.24 -17.83
N ARG A 145 26.98 -19.35 -17.50
CA ARG A 145 27.50 -19.06 -16.16
C ARG A 145 27.34 -17.60 -15.74
N VAL A 146 27.51 -16.64 -16.66
CA VAL A 146 27.28 -15.21 -16.36
C VAL A 146 25.79 -14.95 -16.12
N GLN A 147 24.90 -15.54 -16.92
CA GLN A 147 23.46 -15.45 -16.70
C GLN A 147 23.04 -16.08 -15.36
N GLU A 148 23.62 -17.23 -15.00
CA GLU A 148 23.37 -17.90 -13.73
C GLU A 148 23.85 -17.04 -12.55
N HIS A 149 25.08 -16.52 -12.62
CA HIS A 149 25.63 -15.61 -11.62
C HIS A 149 24.80 -14.31 -11.45
N LEU A 150 24.34 -13.73 -12.56
CA LEU A 150 23.47 -12.56 -12.52
C LEU A 150 22.08 -12.89 -11.95
N ARG A 151 21.51 -14.07 -12.26
CA ARG A 151 20.24 -14.52 -11.66
C ARG A 151 20.37 -14.67 -10.14
N GLU A 152 21.45 -15.29 -9.66
CA GLU A 152 21.73 -15.47 -8.24
C GLU A 152 21.85 -14.14 -7.48
N ARG A 153 22.29 -13.06 -8.15
CA ARG A 153 22.44 -11.74 -7.53
C ARG A 153 21.29 -10.76 -7.77
N MET A 154 20.47 -10.98 -8.80
CA MET A 154 19.38 -10.06 -9.20
C MET A 154 17.99 -10.55 -8.80
N VAL A 155 17.80 -11.85 -8.57
CA VAL A 155 16.55 -12.37 -8.00
C VAL A 155 16.63 -12.18 -6.48
N PRO A 156 15.71 -11.43 -5.86
CA PRO A 156 15.66 -11.35 -4.41
C PRO A 156 15.59 -12.75 -3.82
N THR A 157 16.44 -13.05 -2.85
CA THR A 157 16.27 -14.29 -2.07
C THR A 157 14.88 -14.32 -1.45
N ALA A 158 14.33 -15.51 -1.18
CA ALA A 158 13.03 -15.64 -0.50
C ALA A 158 12.96 -14.79 0.78
N ARG A 159 14.07 -14.74 1.53
CA ARG A 159 14.23 -13.88 2.71
C ARG A 159 14.12 -12.39 2.37
N GLN A 160 14.86 -11.91 1.36
CA GLN A 160 14.80 -10.50 0.95
C GLN A 160 13.41 -10.12 0.45
N ALA A 161 12.78 -10.95 -0.38
CA ALA A 161 11.42 -10.74 -0.86
C ALA A 161 10.45 -10.60 0.31
N ALA A 162 10.49 -11.53 1.28
CA ALA A 162 9.64 -11.47 2.47
C ALA A 162 9.90 -10.27 3.38
N CYS A 163 11.17 -9.89 3.59
CA CYS A 163 11.53 -8.72 4.40
C CYS A 163 11.05 -7.40 3.77
N LEU A 164 11.08 -7.30 2.45
CA LEU A 164 10.63 -6.11 1.71
C LEU A 164 9.11 -6.14 1.42
N PHE A 165 8.43 -7.25 1.70
CA PHE A 165 7.02 -7.40 1.39
C PHE A 165 6.15 -6.58 2.38
N PRO A 166 5.22 -5.75 1.88
CA PRO A 166 4.49 -4.78 2.68
C PRO A 166 3.26 -5.36 3.37
N ALA A 167 3.48 -6.38 4.19
CA ALA A 167 2.40 -7.06 4.88
C ALA A 167 2.80 -7.40 6.33
N PRO A 168 1.82 -7.68 7.21
CA PRO A 168 2.10 -8.21 8.54
C PRO A 168 2.82 -9.56 8.47
N GLY A 169 3.45 -9.95 9.59
CA GLY A 169 4.31 -11.13 9.71
C GLY A 169 3.77 -12.43 9.08
N PRO A 170 2.50 -12.82 9.29
CA PRO A 170 1.94 -14.03 8.69
C PRO A 170 1.99 -14.01 7.15
N LEU A 171 1.66 -12.89 6.52
CA LEU A 171 1.69 -12.77 5.05
C LEU A 171 3.11 -12.72 4.51
N ARG A 172 4.06 -12.11 5.23
CA ARG A 172 5.49 -12.17 4.87
C ARG A 172 6.03 -13.60 4.89
N TRP A 173 5.60 -14.39 5.89
CA TRP A 173 5.99 -15.79 5.99
C TRP A 173 5.44 -16.64 4.85
N GLU A 174 4.19 -16.41 4.44
CA GLU A 174 3.62 -17.07 3.27
C GLU A 174 4.39 -16.71 1.99
N VAL A 175 4.72 -15.43 1.78
CA VAL A 175 5.56 -15.02 0.64
C VAL A 175 6.95 -15.66 0.70
N TYR A 176 7.55 -15.76 1.89
CA TYR A 176 8.82 -16.46 2.08
C TYR A 176 8.71 -17.92 1.64
N GLN A 177 7.72 -18.67 2.13
CA GLN A 177 7.53 -20.07 1.79
C GLN A 177 7.31 -20.25 0.29
N MET A 178 6.42 -19.46 -0.30
CA MET A 178 6.14 -19.55 -1.74
C MET A 178 7.35 -19.20 -2.61
N ALA A 179 8.16 -18.22 -2.19
CA ALA A 179 9.40 -17.86 -2.86
C ALA A 179 10.50 -18.90 -2.69
N ALA A 180 10.58 -19.56 -1.52
CA ALA A 180 11.52 -20.64 -1.26
C ALA A 180 11.17 -21.91 -2.06
N ASP A 181 9.89 -22.19 -2.22
CA ASP A 181 9.37 -23.32 -3.00
C ASP A 181 9.35 -23.07 -4.52
N ASP A 182 9.64 -21.84 -4.96
CA ASP A 182 9.69 -21.46 -6.37
C ASP A 182 11.13 -21.47 -6.90
N PRO A 183 11.60 -22.55 -7.54
CA PRO A 183 12.96 -22.64 -8.06
C PRO A 183 13.22 -21.64 -9.20
N THR A 184 12.18 -21.02 -9.77
CA THR A 184 12.32 -20.02 -10.82
C THR A 184 12.57 -18.62 -10.26
N GLY A 185 12.31 -18.40 -8.96
CA GLY A 185 12.46 -17.12 -8.28
C GLY A 185 11.45 -16.05 -8.71
N ARG A 186 10.44 -16.41 -9.49
CA ARG A 186 9.45 -15.49 -10.06
C ARG A 186 8.48 -14.96 -9.01
N VAL A 187 8.15 -15.75 -8.00
CA VAL A 187 7.38 -15.28 -6.85
C VAL A 187 8.14 -14.21 -6.07
N ALA A 188 9.43 -14.44 -5.80
CA ALA A 188 10.29 -13.46 -5.11
C ALA A 188 10.42 -12.17 -5.92
N GLN A 189 10.56 -12.30 -7.24
CA GLN A 189 10.59 -11.17 -8.16
C GLN A 189 9.27 -10.39 -8.14
N LEU A 190 8.12 -11.06 -8.23
CA LEU A 190 6.80 -10.42 -8.21
C LEU A 190 6.54 -9.70 -6.88
N ALA A 191 6.91 -10.32 -5.76
CA ALA A 191 6.84 -9.71 -4.44
C ALA A 191 7.64 -8.41 -4.33
N HIS A 192 8.75 -8.31 -5.06
CA HIS A 192 9.57 -7.11 -5.08
C HIS A 192 9.09 -6.05 -6.08
N THR A 193 8.69 -6.46 -7.29
CA THR A 193 8.37 -5.52 -8.38
C THR A 193 6.94 -5.03 -8.36
N CYS A 194 5.99 -5.86 -7.93
CA CYS A 194 4.56 -5.57 -7.93
C CYS A 194 3.86 -6.28 -6.76
N PRO A 195 4.19 -5.95 -5.49
CA PRO A 195 3.66 -6.65 -4.33
C PRO A 195 2.13 -6.62 -4.26
N GLY A 196 1.47 -5.59 -4.81
CA GLY A 196 0.02 -5.49 -4.90
C GLY A 196 -0.67 -6.71 -5.50
N VAL A 197 -0.05 -7.35 -6.51
CA VAL A 197 -0.61 -8.56 -7.15
C VAL A 197 -0.71 -9.70 -6.15
N LEU A 198 0.36 -9.90 -5.37
CA LEU A 198 0.39 -10.95 -4.35
C LEU A 198 -0.53 -10.60 -3.18
N LEU A 199 -0.56 -9.34 -2.73
CA LEU A 199 -1.45 -8.90 -1.66
C LEU A 199 -2.92 -9.16 -1.99
N LEU A 200 -3.35 -8.80 -3.20
CA LEU A 200 -4.72 -9.00 -3.65
C LEU A 200 -5.02 -10.49 -3.82
N ALA A 201 -4.12 -11.25 -4.44
CA ALA A 201 -4.30 -12.68 -4.64
C ALA A 201 -4.36 -13.49 -3.33
N LEU A 202 -3.52 -13.15 -2.34
CA LEU A 202 -3.50 -13.80 -1.03
C LEU A 202 -4.77 -13.53 -0.22
N HIS A 203 -5.41 -12.38 -0.45
CA HIS A 203 -6.68 -12.03 0.16
C HIS A 203 -7.86 -12.80 -0.44
N GLN A 204 -7.85 -13.00 -1.77
CA GLN A 204 -8.88 -13.74 -2.49
C GLN A 204 -8.80 -15.26 -2.31
N GLY A 205 -7.68 -15.78 -1.79
CA GLY A 205 -7.45 -17.20 -1.65
C GLY A 205 -8.54 -17.90 -0.81
N PRO A 206 -8.91 -19.16 -1.15
CA PRO A 206 -9.95 -19.91 -0.43
C PRO A 206 -9.61 -20.13 1.05
N CYS A 207 -8.31 -20.07 1.38
CA CYS A 207 -7.81 -19.89 2.73
C CYS A 207 -6.99 -18.59 2.71
N ARG A 208 -7.44 -17.55 3.43
CA ARG A 208 -6.71 -16.28 3.54
C ARG A 208 -5.23 -16.56 3.81
N GLY A 209 -4.36 -16.05 2.93
CA GLY A 209 -2.92 -16.26 3.04
C GLY A 209 -2.34 -17.35 2.12
N ARG A 210 -3.13 -18.03 1.28
CA ARG A 210 -2.59 -18.95 0.24
C ARG A 210 -2.93 -18.49 -1.17
N LEU A 211 -1.93 -18.50 -2.06
CA LEU A 211 -2.15 -18.25 -3.49
C LEU A 211 -3.01 -19.36 -4.11
N PRO A 212 -4.01 -19.01 -4.94
CA PRO A 212 -4.71 -19.99 -5.77
C PRO A 212 -3.71 -20.80 -6.61
N PRO A 213 -3.80 -22.15 -6.66
CA PRO A 213 -2.84 -22.98 -7.38
C PRO A 213 -2.67 -22.60 -8.86
N ALA A 214 -3.77 -22.22 -9.53
CA ALA A 214 -3.75 -21.78 -10.92
C ALA A 214 -2.92 -20.50 -11.12
N LEU A 215 -3.01 -19.55 -10.19
CA LEU A 215 -2.25 -18.31 -10.24
C LEU A 215 -0.77 -18.56 -9.90
N LYS A 216 -0.47 -19.39 -8.90
CA LYS A 216 0.91 -19.81 -8.61
C LYS A 216 1.54 -20.47 -9.83
N ALA A 217 0.82 -21.39 -10.49
CA ALA A 217 1.27 -22.01 -11.73
C ALA A 217 1.49 -20.99 -12.85
N LEU A 218 0.60 -19.99 -12.98
CA LEU A 218 0.76 -18.93 -13.97
C LEU A 218 2.05 -18.11 -13.72
N ILE A 219 2.30 -17.69 -12.48
CA ILE A 219 3.50 -16.95 -12.08
C ILE A 219 4.76 -17.78 -12.35
N VAL A 220 4.79 -19.02 -11.87
CA VAL A 220 5.94 -19.93 -12.01
C VAL A 220 6.18 -20.30 -13.48
N SER A 221 5.14 -20.38 -14.32
CA SER A 221 5.29 -20.63 -15.76
C SER A 221 5.95 -19.47 -16.51
N GLY A 222 5.92 -18.26 -15.94
CA GLY A 222 6.52 -17.06 -16.52
C GLY A 222 5.59 -16.31 -17.44
N ALA A 223 4.29 -16.36 -17.16
CA ALA A 223 3.34 -15.52 -17.86
C ALA A 223 3.69 -14.04 -17.69
N ARG A 224 3.24 -13.23 -18.65
CA ARG A 224 3.45 -11.77 -18.60
C ARG A 224 2.79 -11.19 -17.35
N LEU A 225 3.46 -10.23 -16.70
CA LEU A 225 2.91 -9.52 -15.53
C LEU A 225 1.49 -8.99 -15.78
N GLY A 226 1.22 -8.44 -16.97
CA GLY A 226 -0.12 -8.01 -17.36
C GLY A 226 -1.16 -9.15 -17.29
N ALA A 227 -0.84 -10.34 -17.78
CA ALA A 227 -1.73 -11.50 -17.70
C ALA A 227 -1.94 -11.98 -16.26
N VAL A 228 -0.90 -11.92 -15.41
CA VAL A 228 -1.02 -12.22 -13.98
C VAL A 228 -1.93 -11.21 -13.29
N ILE A 229 -1.74 -9.91 -13.54
CA ILE A 229 -2.60 -8.84 -13.02
C ILE A 229 -4.04 -9.05 -13.48
N ASP A 230 -4.26 -9.30 -14.78
CA ASP A 230 -5.60 -9.49 -15.35
C ASP A 230 -6.30 -10.67 -14.70
N GLN A 231 -5.60 -11.78 -14.44
CA GLN A 231 -6.18 -12.91 -13.75
C GLN A 231 -6.60 -12.56 -12.32
N VAL A 232 -5.76 -11.84 -11.57
CA VAL A 232 -6.05 -11.45 -10.18
C VAL A 232 -7.18 -10.43 -10.09
N VAL A 233 -7.18 -9.42 -10.97
CA VAL A 233 -8.23 -8.40 -11.00
C VAL A 233 -9.55 -8.97 -11.53
N THR A 234 -9.51 -9.89 -12.50
CA THR A 234 -10.73 -10.60 -12.95
C THR A 234 -11.29 -11.50 -11.84
N ALA A 235 -10.42 -12.13 -11.04
CA ALA A 235 -10.87 -12.92 -9.89
C ALA A 235 -11.51 -12.01 -8.81
N TRP A 236 -10.93 -10.83 -8.59
CA TRP A 236 -11.48 -9.80 -7.70
C TRP A 236 -12.86 -9.33 -8.16
N SER A 237 -13.00 -8.94 -9.43
CA SER A 237 -14.22 -8.36 -9.99
C SER A 237 -15.40 -9.34 -10.06
N ARG A 238 -15.14 -10.65 -9.89
CA ARG A 238 -16.20 -11.66 -9.72
C ARG A 238 -16.75 -11.71 -8.30
N GLN A 239 -15.98 -11.24 -7.32
CA GLN A 239 -16.38 -11.21 -5.91
C GLN A 239 -17.10 -9.92 -5.53
N VAL A 240 -16.88 -8.84 -6.30
CA VAL A 240 -17.44 -7.50 -6.05
C VAL A 240 -18.18 -7.05 -7.31
N VAL A 241 -19.43 -6.59 -7.19
CA VAL A 241 -20.17 -6.00 -8.32
C VAL A 241 -19.43 -4.74 -8.74
N THR A 242 -18.79 -4.77 -9.91
CA THR A 242 -17.90 -3.69 -10.36
C THR A 242 -18.08 -3.40 -11.85
N ASP A 243 -17.84 -2.14 -12.24
CA ASP A 243 -17.85 -1.71 -13.64
C ASP A 243 -16.44 -1.76 -14.28
N ALA A 244 -16.36 -1.49 -15.59
CA ALA A 244 -15.09 -1.54 -16.32
C ALA A 244 -14.06 -0.49 -15.84
N ARG A 245 -14.52 0.65 -15.30
CA ARG A 245 -13.67 1.72 -14.81
C ARG A 245 -13.05 1.34 -13.47
N GLU A 246 -13.82 0.71 -12.60
CA GLU A 246 -13.33 0.17 -11.32
C GLU A 246 -12.31 -0.96 -11.52
N ILE A 247 -12.52 -1.81 -12.52
CA ILE A 247 -11.53 -2.83 -12.92
C ILE A 247 -10.22 -2.17 -13.33
N GLU A 248 -10.25 -1.13 -14.18
CA GLU A 248 -9.03 -0.43 -14.59
C GLU A 248 -8.36 0.32 -13.42
N ALA A 249 -9.15 0.95 -12.54
CA ALA A 249 -8.64 1.56 -11.32
C ALA A 249 -7.93 0.53 -10.44
N MET A 250 -8.53 -0.64 -10.23
CA MET A 250 -7.91 -1.73 -9.47
C MET A 250 -6.63 -2.24 -10.14
N ARG A 251 -6.57 -2.34 -11.48
CA ARG A 251 -5.33 -2.68 -12.20
C ARG A 251 -4.23 -1.66 -11.90
N VAL A 252 -4.55 -0.36 -12.00
CA VAL A 252 -3.59 0.71 -11.70
C VAL A 252 -3.15 0.68 -10.23
N LEU A 253 -4.08 0.47 -9.29
CA LEU A 253 -3.79 0.31 -7.87
C LEU A 253 -2.82 -0.84 -7.62
N VAL A 254 -3.13 -2.02 -8.15
CA VAL A 254 -2.31 -3.23 -7.99
C VAL A 254 -0.91 -3.03 -8.56
N ILE A 255 -0.80 -2.39 -9.73
CA ILE A 255 0.49 -2.08 -10.37
C ILE A 255 1.32 -1.11 -9.52
N ARG A 256 0.66 -0.11 -8.95
CA ARG A 256 1.33 0.98 -8.22
C ARG A 256 1.46 0.73 -6.73
N ALA A 257 0.85 -0.34 -6.23
CA ALA A 257 0.97 -0.76 -4.85
C ALA A 257 2.40 -1.19 -4.56
N GLY A 258 3.18 -0.23 -4.09
CA GLY A 258 4.54 -0.43 -3.62
C GLY A 258 4.60 -1.02 -2.21
N PRO A 259 5.81 -1.10 -1.62
CA PRO A 259 6.03 -1.63 -0.29
C PRO A 259 5.45 -0.77 0.86
N TRP A 260 4.67 0.25 0.55
CA TRP A 260 4.14 1.19 1.53
C TRP A 260 2.61 1.30 1.47
N VAL A 261 1.96 0.49 0.64
CA VAL A 261 0.51 0.46 0.55
C VAL A 261 -0.03 -0.50 1.61
N PRO A 262 -0.85 -0.02 2.57
CA PRO A 262 -1.49 -0.88 3.53
C PRO A 262 -2.36 -1.92 2.80
N PRO A 263 -2.20 -3.22 3.07
CA PRO A 263 -2.92 -4.26 2.34
C PRO A 263 -4.44 -4.12 2.40
N ASP A 264 -4.97 -3.62 3.51
CA ASP A 264 -6.40 -3.39 3.71
C ASP A 264 -6.99 -2.40 2.71
N VAL A 265 -6.22 -1.44 2.20
CA VAL A 265 -6.70 -0.52 1.14
C VAL A 265 -6.86 -1.22 -0.20
N LEU A 266 -6.05 -2.24 -0.49
CA LEU A 266 -6.23 -3.06 -1.69
C LEU A 266 -7.37 -4.06 -1.55
N TRP A 267 -7.77 -4.38 -0.32
CA TRP A 267 -8.78 -5.37 -0.02
C TRP A 267 -10.17 -4.78 0.13
N ASP A 268 -10.25 -3.56 0.68
CA ASP A 268 -11.51 -2.86 0.84
C ASP A 268 -11.99 -2.34 -0.51
N GLY A 269 -12.93 -3.05 -1.14
CA GLY A 269 -13.53 -2.66 -2.43
C GLY A 269 -14.32 -1.36 -2.37
N ARG A 270 -14.42 -0.70 -1.20
CA ARG A 270 -15.14 0.57 -0.99
C ARG A 270 -14.30 1.80 -1.27
N VAL A 271 -13.26 1.71 -2.09
CA VAL A 271 -12.39 2.86 -2.37
C VAL A 271 -13.08 4.00 -3.16
N GLY A 272 -14.41 3.95 -3.32
CA GLY A 272 -15.22 4.93 -4.04
C GLY A 272 -15.01 4.86 -5.54
N ASN A 273 -15.57 5.84 -6.25
CA ASN A 273 -15.30 6.07 -7.68
C ASN A 273 -13.83 6.49 -7.89
N LEU A 274 -12.89 5.57 -7.67
CA LEU A 274 -11.49 5.82 -7.92
C LEU A 274 -11.29 6.20 -9.37
N VAL A 275 -10.59 7.31 -9.55
CA VAL A 275 -10.21 7.82 -10.85
C VAL A 275 -8.74 7.46 -11.01
N PRO A 276 -8.37 6.49 -11.88
CA PRO A 276 -7.00 6.00 -12.02
C PRO A 276 -5.97 7.11 -12.23
N GLU A 277 -6.40 8.22 -12.83
CA GLU A 277 -5.61 9.42 -13.10
C GLU A 277 -5.17 10.18 -11.84
N ASP A 278 -5.87 10.00 -10.71
CA ASP A 278 -5.52 10.66 -9.45
C ASP A 278 -4.41 9.92 -8.69
N ILE A 279 -4.21 8.62 -8.97
CA ILE A 279 -3.17 7.83 -8.32
C ILE A 279 -1.82 8.40 -8.79
N PRO A 280 -0.93 8.86 -7.89
CA PRO A 280 0.36 9.39 -8.33
C PRO A 280 1.26 8.30 -8.92
N GLY A 281 2.07 8.66 -9.93
CA GLY A 281 3.05 7.77 -10.54
C GLY A 281 4.37 7.65 -9.76
N ASN A 282 4.72 8.67 -8.98
CA ASN A 282 5.86 8.66 -8.06
C ASN A 282 5.52 7.84 -6.81
N ARG A 283 6.45 6.99 -6.35
CA ARG A 283 6.29 6.14 -5.15
C ARG A 283 5.99 6.93 -3.88
N GLY A 284 6.61 8.09 -3.68
CA GLY A 284 6.42 8.91 -2.47
C GLY A 284 5.00 9.46 -2.39
N ASP A 285 4.56 10.15 -3.44
CA ASP A 285 3.21 10.73 -3.53
C ASP A 285 2.13 9.63 -3.52
N ASN A 286 2.43 8.49 -4.15
CA ASN A 286 1.54 7.33 -4.15
C ASN A 286 1.29 6.80 -2.73
N ARG A 287 2.35 6.66 -1.92
CA ARG A 287 2.21 6.29 -0.50
C ARG A 287 1.32 7.28 0.24
N ILE A 288 1.56 8.58 0.09
CA ILE A 288 0.76 9.64 0.74
C ILE A 288 -0.72 9.51 0.34
N TRP A 289 -0.98 9.37 -0.95
CA TRP A 289 -2.32 9.20 -1.49
C TRP A 289 -3.07 8.03 -0.84
N PHE A 290 -2.41 6.87 -0.70
CA PHE A 290 -3.00 5.70 -0.05
C PHE A 290 -3.30 5.90 1.44
N VAL A 291 -2.36 6.50 2.19
CA VAL A 291 -2.55 6.79 3.62
C VAL A 291 -3.76 7.68 3.82
N ILE A 292 -3.86 8.76 3.03
CA ILE A 292 -4.95 9.71 3.12
C ILE A 292 -6.29 9.07 2.79
N LEU A 293 -6.36 8.33 1.70
CA LEU A 293 -7.61 7.75 1.26
C LEU A 293 -8.12 6.70 2.24
N ARG A 294 -7.22 5.92 2.84
CA ARG A 294 -7.55 4.97 3.91
C ARG A 294 -8.16 5.66 5.12
N GLN A 295 -7.54 6.75 5.59
CA GLN A 295 -8.05 7.49 6.75
C GLN A 295 -9.41 8.12 6.46
N ALA A 296 -9.53 8.77 5.30
CA ALA A 296 -10.79 9.35 4.84
C ALA A 296 -11.91 8.31 4.76
N ALA A 297 -11.65 7.14 4.15
CA ALA A 297 -12.61 6.05 4.03
C ALA A 297 -13.05 5.51 5.40
N GLY A 298 -12.10 5.27 6.31
CA GLY A 298 -12.42 4.82 7.67
C GLY A 298 -13.29 5.80 8.45
N ILE A 299 -13.06 7.11 8.28
CA ILE A 299 -13.82 8.16 8.97
C ILE A 299 -15.21 8.32 8.38
N ILE A 300 -15.35 8.32 7.05
CA ILE A 300 -16.64 8.59 6.42
C ILE A 300 -17.58 7.38 6.41
N SER A 301 -17.05 6.16 6.46
CA SER A 301 -17.85 4.94 6.23
C SER A 301 -18.99 4.82 7.25
N GLY A 302 -20.21 4.69 6.74
CA GLY A 302 -21.42 4.55 7.54
C GLY A 302 -21.90 5.83 8.24
N ARG A 303 -21.21 6.97 8.08
CA ARG A 303 -21.63 8.27 8.63
C ARG A 303 -22.52 9.07 7.68
N VAL A 304 -22.52 8.73 6.39
CA VAL A 304 -23.17 9.51 5.32
C VAL A 304 -23.82 8.58 4.30
N SER A 305 -24.54 9.13 3.33
CA SER A 305 -25.10 8.32 2.25
C SER A 305 -24.00 7.80 1.32
N PRO A 306 -24.20 6.63 0.65
CA PRO A 306 -23.18 6.07 -0.25
C PRO A 306 -22.72 7.00 -1.37
N GLN A 307 -23.63 7.84 -1.90
CA GLN A 307 -23.28 8.83 -2.91
C GLN A 307 -22.34 9.90 -2.35
N TRP A 308 -22.62 10.39 -1.14
CA TRP A 308 -21.83 11.42 -0.48
C TRP A 308 -20.45 10.89 -0.06
N GLU A 309 -20.38 9.63 0.41
CA GLU A 309 -19.14 8.90 0.63
C GLU A 309 -18.30 8.82 -0.65
N SER A 310 -18.90 8.43 -1.77
CA SER A 310 -18.21 8.35 -3.06
C SER A 310 -17.69 9.70 -3.56
N ASP A 311 -18.49 10.75 -3.46
CA ASP A 311 -18.11 12.11 -3.87
C ASP A 311 -16.97 12.66 -3.01
N PHE A 312 -17.05 12.48 -1.69
CA PHE A 312 -16.01 12.88 -0.75
C PHE A 312 -14.70 12.13 -1.01
N LEU A 313 -14.74 10.80 -1.18
CA LEU A 313 -13.54 10.02 -1.50
C LEU A 313 -12.95 10.40 -2.87
N SER A 314 -13.79 10.78 -3.83
CA SER A 314 -13.34 11.31 -5.12
C SER A 314 -12.63 12.66 -4.97
N PHE A 315 -13.13 13.54 -4.09
CA PHE A 315 -12.46 14.80 -3.72
C PHE A 315 -11.11 14.52 -3.02
N VAL A 316 -11.10 13.64 -2.01
CA VAL A 316 -9.89 13.27 -1.26
C VAL A 316 -8.83 12.66 -2.19
N SER A 317 -9.22 11.73 -3.05
CA SER A 317 -8.34 11.12 -4.05
C SER A 317 -7.68 12.18 -4.93
N ARG A 318 -8.46 13.13 -5.45
CA ARG A 318 -7.95 14.19 -6.33
C ARG A 318 -6.95 15.12 -5.63
N HIS A 319 -7.19 15.41 -4.36
CA HIS A 319 -6.49 16.45 -3.60
C HIS A 319 -5.58 15.92 -2.49
N ALA A 320 -5.24 14.62 -2.52
CA ALA A 320 -4.53 13.96 -1.43
C ALA A 320 -3.23 14.68 -1.05
N GLY A 321 -2.39 15.07 -2.01
CA GLY A 321 -1.14 15.79 -1.70
C GLY A 321 -1.35 17.14 -0.99
N THR A 322 -2.37 17.90 -1.38
CA THR A 322 -2.72 19.17 -0.73
C THR A 322 -3.29 18.93 0.67
N LEU A 323 -4.17 17.94 0.82
CA LEU A 323 -4.74 17.55 2.12
C LEU A 323 -3.65 17.07 3.09
N TYR A 324 -2.66 16.31 2.60
CA TYR A 324 -1.51 15.89 3.41
C TYR A 324 -0.73 17.08 3.97
N SER A 325 -0.43 18.04 3.09
CA SER A 325 0.33 19.23 3.45
C SER A 325 -0.44 20.11 4.43
N ALA A 326 -1.76 20.21 4.24
CA ALA A 326 -2.65 20.93 5.15
C ALA A 326 -2.77 20.26 6.53
N ALA A 327 -2.78 18.93 6.58
CA ALA A 327 -2.81 18.16 7.82
C ALA A 327 -1.54 18.39 8.66
N ALA A 328 -0.36 18.46 8.02
CA ALA A 328 0.88 18.81 8.71
C ALA A 328 0.85 20.22 9.33
N ALA A 329 0.10 21.15 8.72
CA ALA A 329 -0.13 22.48 9.26
C ALA A 329 -1.30 22.56 10.26
N TRP A 330 -2.09 21.49 10.43
CA TRP A 330 -3.30 21.48 11.27
C TRP A 330 -3.01 21.66 12.76
N ASP A 331 -1.90 21.06 13.23
CA ASP A 331 -1.44 21.08 14.63
C ASP A 331 -1.18 22.50 15.16
N THR A 332 -0.86 23.46 14.28
CA THR A 332 -0.41 24.80 14.68
C THR A 332 -1.51 25.76 15.16
N HIS A 333 -2.79 25.41 15.05
CA HIS A 333 -3.88 26.34 15.40
C HIS A 333 -4.36 26.27 16.85
N TRP A 334 -3.99 25.24 17.62
CA TRP A 334 -4.48 25.06 18.99
C TRP A 334 -3.39 25.29 20.06
N VAL A 335 -2.65 26.40 19.92
CA VAL A 335 -1.40 26.73 20.64
C VAL A 335 -1.57 26.90 22.16
N ASP A 336 -2.79 27.10 22.67
CA ASP A 336 -3.04 27.43 24.09
C ASP A 336 -3.22 26.21 25.02
N PHE A 337 -3.01 24.99 24.53
CA PHE A 337 -3.18 23.78 25.34
C PHE A 337 -1.86 23.05 25.52
N PRO A 338 -1.72 22.26 26.61
CA PRO A 338 -0.55 21.42 26.79
C PRO A 338 -0.37 20.59 25.51
N PRO A 339 0.82 20.64 24.89
CA PRO A 339 1.08 19.90 23.67
C PRO A 339 0.72 18.44 23.95
N PHE A 340 -0.13 17.86 23.09
CA PHE A 340 -0.20 16.41 22.95
C PHE A 340 1.24 15.91 22.91
N ASP A 341 1.65 14.97 23.77
CA ASP A 341 3.04 14.52 23.81
C ASP A 341 3.30 13.56 22.64
N PRO A 342 3.88 14.03 21.51
CA PRO A 342 4.14 13.16 20.38
C PRO A 342 5.16 12.06 20.72
N GLN A 343 5.89 12.16 21.84
CA GLN A 343 6.83 11.12 22.26
C GLN A 343 6.12 9.86 22.80
N ALA A 344 4.84 9.95 23.16
CA ALA A 344 4.04 8.80 23.55
C ALA A 344 3.67 7.90 22.35
N LEU A 345 3.78 8.41 21.12
CA LEU A 345 3.56 7.64 19.89
C LEU A 345 4.88 7.01 19.44
N SER A 346 4.87 5.70 19.20
CA SER A 346 6.07 4.92 18.88
C SER A 346 6.67 5.17 17.48
N GLY A 347 6.15 6.12 16.69
CA GLY A 347 6.72 6.49 15.40
C GLY A 347 6.06 7.68 14.71
N GLU A 348 6.80 8.33 13.80
CA GLU A 348 6.32 9.45 12.98
C GLU A 348 5.05 9.11 12.17
N GLN A 349 4.91 7.86 11.72
CA GLN A 349 3.73 7.41 10.98
C GLN A 349 2.44 7.45 11.81
N ASP A 350 2.52 7.15 13.11
CA ASP A 350 1.35 7.16 13.98
C ASP A 350 0.86 8.60 14.19
N ARG A 351 1.79 9.56 14.26
CA ARG A 351 1.46 11.00 14.35
C ARG A 351 0.78 11.51 13.08
N GLU A 352 1.31 11.20 11.90
CA GLU A 352 0.71 11.62 10.62
C GLU A 352 -0.72 11.09 10.45
N VAL A 353 -0.94 9.82 10.80
CA VAL A 353 -2.25 9.18 10.75
C VAL A 353 -3.23 9.86 11.70
N LEU A 354 -2.78 10.21 12.90
CA LEU A 354 -3.61 10.88 13.91
C LEU A 354 -4.04 12.28 13.44
N LEU A 355 -3.10 13.11 12.97
CA LEU A 355 -3.39 14.46 12.46
C LEU A 355 -4.34 14.44 11.25
N LEU A 356 -4.15 13.49 10.33
CA LEU A 356 -5.08 13.28 9.23
C LEU A 356 -6.47 12.89 9.72
N GLY A 357 -6.54 12.05 10.75
CA GLY A 357 -7.79 11.60 11.33
C GLY A 357 -8.58 12.74 11.99
N GLU A 358 -7.90 13.60 12.74
CA GLU A 358 -8.47 14.81 13.34
C GLU A 358 -8.98 15.78 12.27
N MET A 359 -8.13 16.13 11.30
CA MET A 359 -8.51 17.02 10.20
C MET A 359 -9.74 16.50 9.44
N PHE A 360 -9.77 15.21 9.10
CA PHE A 360 -10.91 14.65 8.36
C PHE A 360 -12.18 14.58 9.19
N SER A 361 -12.07 14.37 10.50
CA SER A 361 -13.22 14.39 11.41
C SER A 361 -13.82 15.79 11.46
N GLU A 362 -13.00 16.82 11.69
CA GLU A 362 -13.44 18.23 11.68
C GLU A 362 -14.03 18.62 10.32
N LEU A 363 -13.37 18.24 9.22
CA LEU A 363 -13.87 18.54 7.88
C LEU A 363 -15.22 17.88 7.64
N LEU A 364 -15.41 16.63 8.09
CA LEU A 364 -16.68 15.93 7.97
C LEU A 364 -17.79 16.63 8.76
N ASP A 365 -17.51 17.06 10.00
CA ASP A 365 -18.47 17.79 10.84
C ASP A 365 -18.93 19.09 10.14
N TYR A 366 -17.97 19.87 9.63
CA TYR A 366 -18.26 21.09 8.87
C TYR A 366 -19.13 20.81 7.62
N LEU A 367 -18.78 19.79 6.84
CA LEU A 367 -19.50 19.43 5.61
C LEU A 367 -20.92 18.93 5.89
N GLN A 368 -21.10 18.11 6.94
CA GLN A 368 -22.42 17.64 7.37
C GLN A 368 -23.29 18.79 7.86
N PHE A 369 -22.73 19.68 8.69
CA PHE A 369 -23.45 20.85 9.19
C PHE A 369 -23.90 21.78 8.06
N THR A 370 -22.99 22.09 7.13
CA THR A 370 -23.29 22.95 5.99
C THR A 370 -24.08 22.26 4.88
N ARG A 371 -24.26 20.94 4.99
CA ARG A 371 -24.84 20.06 3.95
C ARG A 371 -24.13 20.20 2.60
N ARG A 372 -22.84 20.53 2.61
CA ARG A 372 -22.01 20.64 1.40
C ARG A 372 -21.38 19.29 1.13
N CYS A 373 -21.50 18.78 -0.09
CA CYS A 373 -20.70 17.64 -0.55
C CYS A 373 -19.52 18.18 -1.36
N PRO A 374 -18.26 17.98 -0.96
CA PRO A 374 -17.14 18.42 -1.77
C PRO A 374 -17.05 17.54 -3.01
N GLY A 375 -17.00 18.17 -4.18
CA GLY A 375 -16.77 17.48 -5.44
C GLY A 375 -15.30 17.52 -5.83
N ARG A 376 -14.95 16.86 -6.93
CA ARG A 376 -13.58 16.85 -7.48
C ARG A 376 -13.01 18.24 -7.77
N ALA A 377 -13.88 19.19 -8.14
CA ALA A 377 -13.49 20.57 -8.45
C ALA A 377 -13.43 21.49 -7.21
N THR A 378 -13.80 21.00 -6.03
CA THR A 378 -13.71 21.79 -4.79
C THR A 378 -12.25 22.11 -4.49
N ASN A 379 -11.95 23.37 -4.20
CA ASN A 379 -10.62 23.78 -3.76
C ASN A 379 -10.41 23.34 -2.30
N PRO A 380 -9.45 22.44 -2.01
CA PRO A 380 -9.22 21.92 -0.67
C PRO A 380 -8.77 23.00 0.32
N GLU A 381 -8.00 24.00 -0.11
CA GLU A 381 -7.46 25.04 0.77
C GLU A 381 -8.58 25.96 1.28
N LEU A 382 -9.44 26.43 0.37
CA LEU A 382 -10.61 27.25 0.75
C LEU A 382 -11.58 26.46 1.63
N LEU A 383 -11.77 25.16 1.35
CA LEU A 383 -12.64 24.32 2.16
C LEU A 383 -12.08 24.13 3.58
N ILE A 384 -10.77 23.94 3.70
CA ILE A 384 -10.07 23.85 4.98
C ILE A 384 -10.18 25.17 5.75
N GLU A 385 -9.99 26.30 5.09
CA GLU A 385 -10.10 27.61 5.71
C GLU A 385 -11.54 27.92 6.17
N ASP A 386 -12.54 27.60 5.34
CA ASP A 386 -13.95 27.68 5.69
C ASP A 386 -14.26 26.82 6.94
N CYS A 387 -13.73 25.59 6.96
CA CYS A 387 -13.86 24.65 8.08
C CYS A 387 -13.25 25.23 9.36
N ARG A 388 -12.02 25.74 9.30
CA ARG A 388 -11.34 26.37 10.45
C ARG A 388 -12.08 27.60 10.96
N THR A 389 -12.50 28.48 10.05
CA THR A 389 -13.28 29.67 10.39
C THR A 389 -14.59 29.29 11.09
N TRP A 390 -15.24 28.21 10.65
CA TRP A 390 -16.47 27.72 11.27
C TRP A 390 -16.23 27.20 12.70
N HIS A 391 -15.19 26.37 12.91
CA HIS A 391 -14.82 25.88 14.25
C HIS A 391 -14.39 27.02 15.18
N ALA A 392 -13.54 27.94 14.70
CA ALA A 392 -13.05 29.07 15.47
C ALA A 392 -14.17 30.04 15.89
N ALA A 393 -15.22 30.17 15.08
CA ALA A 393 -16.36 31.00 15.40
C ALA A 393 -17.32 30.37 16.44
N GLY A 394 -17.06 29.13 16.88
CA GLY A 394 -17.91 28.41 17.84
C GLY A 394 -19.33 28.15 17.33
N ARG A 395 -19.55 28.18 16.01
CA ARG A 395 -20.90 28.12 15.40
C ARG A 395 -21.39 26.69 15.24
N PHE A 396 -21.27 25.90 16.30
CA PHE A 396 -21.62 24.48 16.33
C PHE A 396 -23.13 24.26 16.39
N ALA A 397 -23.87 25.17 17.05
CA ALA A 397 -25.32 25.10 17.13
C ALA A 397 -25.97 25.49 15.80
N GLN A 398 -27.00 24.73 15.40
CA GLN A 398 -27.85 25.11 14.27
C GLN A 398 -28.41 26.51 14.53
N ARG A 399 -28.28 27.42 13.56
CA ARG A 399 -28.61 28.86 13.68
C ARG A 399 -30.04 29.16 14.17
N ASN A 400 -30.91 28.16 14.23
CA ASN A 400 -32.32 28.27 14.56
C ASN A 400 -32.69 27.65 15.91
N LEU A 401 -31.74 27.11 16.67
CA LEU A 401 -32.00 26.53 17.99
C LEU A 401 -31.73 27.57 19.08
N SER A 402 -32.68 27.71 20.02
CA SER A 402 -32.48 28.56 21.19
C SER A 402 -31.53 27.86 22.17
N PRO A 403 -30.56 28.56 22.79
CA PRO A 403 -29.69 27.94 23.79
C PRO A 403 -30.45 27.31 24.97
N ASP A 404 -31.57 27.91 25.37
CA ASP A 404 -32.41 27.41 26.47
C ASP A 404 -33.31 26.22 26.06
N GLN A 405 -33.25 25.78 24.80
CA GLN A 405 -34.09 24.70 24.32
C GLN A 405 -33.71 23.38 25.00
N PRO A 406 -34.65 22.66 25.63
CA PRO A 406 -34.34 21.43 26.34
C PRO A 406 -34.04 20.29 25.36
N LEU A 407 -33.08 19.44 25.74
CA LEU A 407 -32.83 18.17 25.08
C LEU A 407 -33.73 17.09 25.67
N ALA A 408 -34.07 16.07 24.88
CA ALA A 408 -34.95 15.01 25.34
C ALA A 408 -34.15 14.01 26.19
N PRO A 409 -34.43 13.87 27.50
CA PRO A 409 -33.76 12.87 28.34
C PRO A 409 -34.21 11.43 28.02
N GLY A 410 -35.22 11.24 27.16
CA GLY A 410 -35.76 9.94 26.74
C GLY A 410 -35.93 8.95 27.90
N PRO A 411 -35.56 7.66 27.73
CA PRO A 411 -35.68 6.65 28.78
C PRO A 411 -34.79 6.88 30.02
N THR A 412 -33.83 7.80 29.98
CA THR A 412 -32.94 8.09 31.11
C THR A 412 -33.45 9.25 31.97
N LYS A 413 -34.66 9.74 31.69
CA LYS A 413 -35.31 10.76 32.50
C LYS A 413 -35.37 10.32 33.97
N GLY A 414 -34.82 11.14 34.86
CA GLY A 414 -34.77 10.86 36.29
C GLY A 414 -33.59 10.00 36.74
N PHE A 415 -32.72 9.56 35.82
CA PHE A 415 -31.44 8.97 36.21
C PHE A 415 -30.59 10.06 36.89
N PRO A 416 -30.16 9.87 38.15
CA PRO A 416 -29.39 10.88 38.85
C PRO A 416 -28.00 11.05 38.22
N THR A 417 -27.29 12.13 38.59
CA THR A 417 -25.86 12.21 38.32
C THR A 417 -25.18 11.00 38.96
N TRP A 418 -24.52 10.20 38.12
CA TRP A 418 -23.83 9.01 38.59
C TRP A 418 -22.51 9.42 39.20
N LEU A 419 -22.25 8.95 40.42
CA LEU A 419 -21.07 9.27 41.22
C LEU A 419 -20.50 7.97 41.79
N GLU A 420 -19.29 7.61 41.39
CA GLU A 420 -18.55 6.48 41.95
C GLU A 420 -17.10 6.90 42.20
N LYS A 421 -16.73 7.07 43.49
CA LYS A 421 -15.38 7.52 43.90
C LYS A 421 -15.00 8.87 43.25
N GLU A 422 -14.04 8.87 42.34
CA GLU A 422 -13.51 10.02 41.60
C GLU A 422 -14.13 10.13 40.18
N GLU A 423 -15.19 9.37 39.92
CA GLU A 423 -15.86 9.33 38.63
C GLU A 423 -17.25 9.97 38.72
N GLN A 424 -17.60 10.76 37.70
CA GLN A 424 -18.88 11.45 37.61
C GLN A 424 -19.42 11.37 36.19
N VAL A 425 -20.72 11.11 36.02
CA VAL A 425 -21.41 11.27 34.74
C VAL A 425 -22.73 12.01 34.92
N ARG A 426 -22.92 13.10 34.17
CA ARG A 426 -24.14 13.95 34.20
C ARG A 426 -24.75 14.11 32.81
N PHE A 427 -26.07 14.16 32.73
CA PHE A 427 -26.78 14.50 31.50
C PHE A 427 -26.58 15.98 31.16
N LEU A 428 -26.55 16.32 29.87
CA LEU A 428 -26.55 17.69 29.37
C LEU A 428 -27.99 18.08 28.99
N PRO A 429 -28.72 18.87 29.81
CA PRO A 429 -30.15 19.06 29.62
C PRO A 429 -30.57 20.06 28.55
N THR A 430 -29.68 20.95 28.09
CA THR A 430 -30.03 22.03 27.15
C THR A 430 -29.08 22.13 25.97
N VAL A 431 -29.49 22.90 24.94
CA VAL A 431 -28.61 23.25 23.83
C VAL A 431 -27.40 24.07 24.30
N GLN A 432 -27.58 24.96 25.29
CA GLN A 432 -26.46 25.71 25.88
C GLN A 432 -25.44 24.78 26.54
N ASP A 433 -25.89 23.75 27.27
CA ASP A 433 -24.97 22.77 27.86
C ASP A 433 -24.13 22.05 26.79
N LEU A 434 -24.69 21.75 25.61
CA LEU A 434 -23.91 21.19 24.50
C LEU A 434 -22.93 22.19 23.89
N ILE A 435 -23.31 23.48 23.82
CA ILE A 435 -22.42 24.53 23.33
C ILE A 435 -21.23 24.68 24.29
N ASP A 436 -21.50 24.71 25.60
CA ASP A 436 -20.49 24.80 26.65
C ASP A 436 -19.59 23.56 26.66
N GLU A 437 -20.18 22.36 26.50
CA GLU A 437 -19.43 21.11 26.35
C GLU A 437 -18.55 21.14 25.09
N SER A 438 -19.08 21.57 23.95
CA SER A 438 -18.32 21.66 22.69
C SER A 438 -17.13 22.60 22.79
N SER A 439 -17.34 23.74 23.47
CA SER A 439 -16.30 24.75 23.71
C SER A 439 -15.22 24.20 24.65
N THR A 440 -15.62 23.60 25.76
CA THR A 440 -14.71 23.05 26.79
C THR A 440 -13.91 21.86 26.27
N MET A 441 -14.59 20.98 25.55
CA MET A 441 -14.01 19.73 25.07
C MET A 441 -13.40 19.85 23.68
N HIS A 442 -13.53 20.99 23.01
CA HIS A 442 -13.03 21.22 21.65
C HIS A 442 -13.48 20.16 20.64
N HIS A 443 -14.76 19.79 20.68
CA HIS A 443 -15.36 18.92 19.67
C HIS A 443 -16.79 19.35 19.32
N CYS A 444 -17.29 18.92 18.17
CA CYS A 444 -18.51 19.45 17.56
C CYS A 444 -19.82 18.89 18.12
N VAL A 445 -19.91 18.56 19.42
CA VAL A 445 -21.08 17.85 19.96
C VAL A 445 -22.37 18.67 19.88
N ALA A 446 -22.30 20.00 19.90
CA ALA A 446 -23.44 20.88 19.71
C ALA A 446 -24.08 20.76 18.32
N SER A 447 -23.36 20.23 17.32
CA SER A 447 -23.96 19.90 16.02
C SER A 447 -25.02 18.78 16.13
N HIS A 448 -24.98 17.99 17.20
CA HIS A 448 -25.92 16.90 17.49
C HIS A 448 -27.20 17.36 18.20
N ALA A 449 -27.34 18.65 18.53
CA ALA A 449 -28.46 19.21 19.28
C ALA A 449 -29.83 18.81 18.73
N ALA A 450 -30.05 18.86 17.40
CA ALA A 450 -31.33 18.49 16.81
C ALA A 450 -31.70 17.01 17.04
N ARG A 451 -30.73 16.09 16.99
CA ARG A 451 -30.94 14.65 17.27
C ARG A 451 -31.16 14.40 18.76
N ALA A 452 -30.47 15.14 19.62
CA ALA A 452 -30.65 15.07 21.06
C ALA A 452 -32.03 15.62 21.49
N MET A 453 -32.52 16.67 20.83
CA MET A 453 -33.85 17.23 21.07
C MET A 453 -34.98 16.28 20.68
N THR A 454 -34.82 15.49 19.62
CA THR A 454 -35.81 14.48 19.20
C THR A 454 -35.75 13.20 20.05
N GLY A 455 -34.73 13.06 20.90
CA GLY A 455 -34.49 11.88 21.73
C GLY A 455 -33.92 10.69 20.95
N GLU A 456 -33.45 10.90 19.72
CA GLU A 456 -32.76 9.87 18.94
C GLU A 456 -31.45 9.45 19.64
N ILE A 457 -30.80 10.43 20.27
CA ILE A 457 -29.59 10.28 21.06
C ILE A 457 -29.72 11.05 22.37
N GLN A 458 -28.85 10.72 23.32
CA GLN A 458 -28.70 11.45 24.59
C GLN A 458 -27.21 11.64 24.86
N ILE A 459 -26.86 12.78 25.41
CA ILE A 459 -25.48 13.22 25.54
C ILE A 459 -25.19 13.55 27.00
N PHE A 460 -24.05 13.07 27.47
CA PHE A 460 -23.60 13.17 28.85
C PHE A 460 -22.17 13.70 28.90
N HIS A 461 -21.86 14.45 29.96
CA HIS A 461 -20.49 14.75 30.35
C HIS A 461 -20.04 13.74 31.40
N GLY A 462 -18.86 13.17 31.21
CA GLY A 462 -18.18 12.27 32.12
C GLY A 462 -16.84 12.81 32.57
N SER A 463 -16.46 12.54 33.81
CA SER A 463 -15.12 12.75 34.36
C SER A 463 -14.67 11.45 35.00
N PHE A 464 -13.56 10.89 34.55
CA PHE A 464 -13.02 9.61 35.02
C PHE A 464 -11.56 9.78 35.40
N HIS A 465 -11.26 9.80 36.71
CA HIS A 465 -9.90 10.04 37.21
C HIS A 465 -9.24 11.30 36.64
N GLY A 466 -10.03 12.37 36.50
CA GLY A 466 -9.59 13.65 35.94
C GLY A 466 -9.62 13.74 34.40
N GLU A 467 -9.87 12.63 33.70
CA GLU A 467 -10.10 12.63 32.25
C GLU A 467 -11.55 13.01 31.94
N GLN A 468 -11.74 14.09 31.18
CA GLN A 468 -13.07 14.51 30.72
C GLN A 468 -13.46 13.78 29.45
N VAL A 469 -14.73 13.36 29.35
CA VAL A 469 -15.26 12.61 28.22
C VAL A 469 -16.71 13.02 27.95
N THR A 470 -17.04 13.32 26.70
CA THR A 470 -18.42 13.40 26.23
C THR A 470 -18.89 12.04 25.76
N ILE A 471 -20.06 11.62 26.24
CA ILE A 471 -20.63 10.30 25.98
C ILE A 471 -21.96 10.47 25.23
N GLU A 472 -22.06 9.88 24.04
CA GLU A 472 -23.30 9.78 23.27
C GLU A 472 -23.86 8.36 23.35
N ILE A 473 -25.13 8.23 23.70
CA ILE A 473 -25.87 6.97 23.63
C ILE A 473 -27.11 7.11 22.75
N THR A 474 -27.62 5.96 22.30
CA THR A 474 -28.97 5.85 21.75
C THR A 474 -29.78 4.83 22.54
N CYS A 475 -31.10 4.98 22.52
CA CYS A 475 -32.04 4.06 23.14
C CYS A 475 -33.02 3.45 22.10
N ALA A 476 -32.70 3.48 20.81
CA ALA A 476 -33.59 3.02 19.73
C ALA A 476 -34.05 1.55 19.88
N SER A 477 -33.26 0.68 20.52
CA SER A 477 -33.60 -0.71 20.80
C SER A 477 -34.32 -0.93 22.14
N GLY A 478 -34.74 0.13 22.82
CA GLY A 478 -35.34 0.07 24.15
C GLY A 478 -34.34 0.00 25.32
N ALA A 479 -33.06 -0.24 25.02
CA ALA A 479 -31.96 -0.25 25.99
C ALA A 479 -30.87 0.76 25.60
N PRO A 480 -30.18 1.39 26.57
CA PRO A 480 -29.03 2.26 26.30
C PRO A 480 -27.88 1.52 25.61
N VAL A 481 -27.47 2.04 24.46
CA VAL A 481 -26.31 1.57 23.68
C VAL A 481 -25.37 2.74 23.46
N LEU A 482 -24.11 2.56 23.86
CA LEU A 482 -23.04 3.51 23.58
C LEU A 482 -22.89 3.68 22.06
N ARG A 483 -23.02 4.92 21.59
CA ARG A 483 -22.74 5.30 20.20
C ARG A 483 -21.31 5.75 20.06
N GLU A 484 -20.90 6.66 20.94
CA GLU A 484 -19.58 7.23 20.93
C GLU A 484 -19.19 7.74 22.33
N ALA A 485 -17.89 7.73 22.61
CA ALA A 485 -17.32 8.45 23.74
C ALA A 485 -16.02 9.10 23.28
N LYS A 486 -15.89 10.40 23.53
CA LYS A 486 -14.77 11.23 23.07
C LYS A 486 -14.28 12.13 24.19
N GLY A 487 -12.97 12.13 24.41
CA GLY A 487 -12.30 13.11 25.24
C GLY A 487 -12.14 14.45 24.54
N ILE A 488 -11.32 15.30 25.14
CA ILE A 488 -10.93 16.61 24.59
C ILE A 488 -10.36 16.41 23.17
N ARG A 489 -10.81 17.20 22.19
CA ARG A 489 -10.43 17.15 20.76
C ARG A 489 -10.71 15.82 20.07
N ASN A 490 -11.85 15.19 20.35
CA ASN A 490 -12.22 13.90 19.75
C ASN A 490 -11.22 12.76 20.01
N VAL A 491 -10.34 12.91 21.00
CA VAL A 491 -9.41 11.86 21.42
C VAL A 491 -10.21 10.69 21.99
N HIS A 492 -9.76 9.46 21.74
CA HIS A 492 -10.40 8.28 22.31
C HIS A 492 -10.14 8.22 23.82
N PRO A 493 -11.17 7.90 24.65
CA PRO A 493 -10.99 7.78 26.08
C PRO A 493 -9.91 6.74 26.43
N SER A 494 -9.13 6.99 27.48
CA SER A 494 -8.14 6.03 27.97
C SER A 494 -8.80 4.70 28.38
N PRO A 495 -8.04 3.59 28.46
CA PRO A 495 -8.58 2.31 28.93
C PRO A 495 -9.27 2.40 30.31
N HIS A 496 -8.80 3.30 31.19
CA HIS A 496 -9.42 3.53 32.49
C HIS A 496 -10.78 4.22 32.36
N ALA A 497 -10.86 5.30 31.58
CA ALA A 497 -12.14 5.97 31.29
C ALA A 497 -13.13 5.02 30.58
N GLN A 498 -12.67 4.19 29.64
CA GLN A 498 -13.52 3.17 28.99
C GLN A 498 -14.14 2.17 29.98
N GLN A 499 -13.38 1.75 31.00
CA GLN A 499 -13.90 0.89 32.05
C GLN A 499 -14.96 1.60 32.90
N GLY A 500 -14.73 2.88 33.24
CA GLY A 500 -15.70 3.72 33.94
C GLY A 500 -17.00 3.90 33.16
N ILE A 501 -16.91 4.21 31.86
CA ILE A 501 -18.06 4.31 30.94
C ILE A 501 -18.84 3.00 30.90
N THR A 502 -18.15 1.86 30.89
CA THR A 502 -18.80 0.54 30.89
C THR A 502 -19.63 0.32 32.16
N ARG A 503 -19.06 0.62 33.35
CA ARG A 503 -19.78 0.51 34.63
C ARG A 503 -20.98 1.46 34.70
N TRP A 504 -20.80 2.71 34.28
CA TRP A 504 -21.87 3.69 34.20
C TRP A 504 -23.01 3.20 33.27
N LEU A 505 -22.67 2.67 32.10
CA LEU A 505 -23.65 2.19 31.12
C LEU A 505 -24.44 0.99 31.65
N ASP A 506 -23.81 0.10 32.41
CA ASP A 506 -24.49 -1.03 33.06
C ASP A 506 -25.44 -0.56 34.16
N ALA A 507 -25.04 0.42 34.98
CA ALA A 507 -25.93 1.04 35.96
C ALA A 507 -27.14 1.73 35.29
N LEU A 508 -26.90 2.42 34.17
CA LEU A 508 -27.94 3.07 33.39
C LEU A 508 -28.94 2.06 32.80
N ARG A 509 -28.44 0.94 32.26
CA ARG A 509 -29.30 -0.14 31.74
C ARG A 509 -30.19 -0.74 32.83
N GLN A 510 -29.65 -0.98 34.02
CA GLN A 510 -30.41 -1.48 35.17
C GLN A 510 -31.51 -0.49 35.61
N PHE A 511 -31.20 0.80 35.63
CA PHE A 511 -32.18 1.85 35.90
C PHE A 511 -33.31 1.81 34.87
N VAL A 512 -32.99 1.88 33.57
CA VAL A 512 -33.99 1.88 32.49
C VAL A 512 -34.88 0.63 32.53
N ALA A 513 -34.28 -0.55 32.77
CA ALA A 513 -35.04 -1.79 32.90
C ALA A 513 -36.04 -1.75 34.08
N THR A 514 -35.60 -1.24 35.22
CA THR A 514 -36.43 -1.13 36.43
C THR A 514 -37.57 -0.13 36.24
N THR A 515 -37.31 1.03 35.63
CA THR A 515 -38.34 2.04 35.36
C THR A 515 -39.37 1.56 34.34
N GLN A 516 -38.97 0.75 33.35
CA GLN A 516 -39.89 0.18 32.36
C GLN A 516 -40.78 -0.94 32.93
N HIS A 517 -40.29 -1.71 33.91
CA HIS A 517 -41.03 -2.84 34.49
C HIS A 517 -41.78 -2.48 35.79
N GLY A 518 -41.41 -1.36 36.42
CA GLY A 518 -41.80 -0.97 37.77
C GLY A 518 -42.95 0.03 37.87
N ALA A 519 -43.65 0.34 36.77
CA ALA A 519 -44.96 0.99 36.87
C ALA A 519 -46.03 -0.10 36.99
N PRO A 520 -46.42 -0.55 38.20
CA PRO A 520 -47.72 -1.21 38.31
C PRO A 520 -48.70 -0.22 37.73
N VAL A 521 -49.47 -0.65 36.74
CA VAL A 521 -50.68 0.06 36.33
C VAL A 521 -51.48 0.15 37.62
N GLU A 522 -51.45 1.31 38.30
CA GLU A 522 -52.44 1.61 39.32
C GLU A 522 -53.76 1.49 38.58
N GLU A 523 -54.43 0.35 38.74
CA GLU A 523 -55.81 0.18 38.36
C GLU A 523 -56.53 1.32 39.05
N SER A 524 -56.80 2.39 38.30
CA SER A 524 -57.62 3.49 38.77
C SER A 524 -58.90 2.84 39.28
N PRO A 525 -59.22 2.96 40.57
CA PRO A 525 -60.43 2.36 41.09
C PRO A 525 -61.58 2.95 40.28
N GLN A 526 -62.26 2.09 39.51
CA GLN A 526 -63.48 2.45 38.81
C GLN A 526 -64.47 2.92 39.89
N GLY A 527 -64.62 4.24 39.99
CA GLY A 527 -65.61 4.93 40.79
C GLY A 527 -66.68 5.51 39.89
#